data_AF-A0A9D5WL36-F1
#
_entry.id   AF-A0A9D5WL36-F1
#
_cell.length_a   1.000
_cell.length_b   1.000
_cell.length_c   1.000
_cell.angle_alpha   90.00
_cell.angle_beta   90.00
_cell.angle_gamma   90.00
#
_symmetry.space_group_name_H-M   'P 1'
#
loop_
_entity.id
_entity.type
_entity.pdbx_description
1 polymer ?
#
loop_
_entity_poly.entity_id
_entity_poly.type
_entity_poly.pdbx_seq_one_letter_code
_entity_poly.pdbx_strand_id
1 'polypeptide(L)'
;MTSAQLVLALTLGLLLGTASCRPQLQPDTRSGLIIPERIISPQARLDYAIAHYWDKSPQWTPERAAELELWIADYSGLIAGQAPSKVRQPLISSLDYIPSELIPLTLASYRRQLLDSASLLHDEHSYALLLLWARHSPKLDSAQQEGALEELRLL
;
A
#
# COMPACT_ATOMS: atom_id res chain seq x y z
N MET A 1 11.91 37.43 -47.81
CA MET A 1 11.16 36.61 -46.83
C MET A 1 11.90 36.75 -45.50
N THR A 2 11.29 37.45 -44.56
CA THR A 2 11.95 38.08 -43.40
C THR A 2 12.00 37.14 -42.19
N SER A 3 13.17 37.05 -41.54
CA SER A 3 13.47 36.20 -40.37
C SER A 3 12.47 36.27 -39.21
N ALA A 4 11.63 37.31 -39.16
CA ALA A 4 10.57 37.45 -38.16
C ALA A 4 9.46 36.37 -38.26
N GLN A 5 9.19 35.82 -39.45
CA GLN A 5 8.15 34.79 -39.62
C GLN A 5 8.58 33.41 -39.11
N LEU A 6 9.89 33.12 -39.14
CA LEU A 6 10.46 31.87 -38.61
C LEU A 6 10.44 31.84 -37.08
N VAL A 7 10.65 32.99 -36.43
CA VAL A 7 10.63 33.09 -34.97
C VAL A 7 9.21 32.91 -34.42
N LEU A 8 8.20 33.49 -35.08
CA LEU A 8 6.80 33.36 -34.65
C LEU A 8 6.28 31.91 -34.74
N ALA A 9 6.70 31.18 -35.77
CA ALA A 9 6.35 29.76 -35.95
C ALA A 9 6.99 28.87 -34.88
N LEU A 10 8.23 29.17 -34.48
CA LEU A 10 8.95 28.46 -33.41
C LEU A 10 8.35 28.72 -32.02
N THR A 11 7.86 29.93 -31.76
CA THR A 11 7.19 30.24 -30.48
C THR A 11 5.79 29.65 -30.36
N LEU A 12 5.07 29.50 -31.48
CA LEU A 12 3.71 28.91 -31.47
C LEU A 12 3.74 27.38 -31.33
N GLY A 13 4.79 26.72 -31.85
CA GLY A 13 5.00 25.27 -31.67
C GLY A 13 5.33 24.86 -30.23
N LEU A 14 5.97 25.74 -29.45
CA LEU A 14 6.32 25.46 -28.05
C LEU A 14 5.14 25.54 -27.08
N LEU A 15 4.07 26.27 -27.42
CA LEU A 15 2.91 26.45 -26.53
C LEU A 15 1.88 25.32 -26.62
N LEU A 16 1.88 24.54 -27.70
CA LEU A 16 0.92 23.44 -27.93
C LEU A 16 1.43 22.06 -27.43
N GLY A 17 2.67 21.98 -26.94
CA GLY A 17 3.29 20.76 -26.42
C GLY A 17 2.98 20.44 -24.94
N THR A 18 2.10 21.21 -24.29
CA THR A 18 1.63 20.91 -22.92
C THR A 18 0.28 20.19 -22.92
N ALA A 19 0.05 19.31 -23.92
CA ALA A 19 -0.80 18.16 -23.68
C ALA A 19 -0.15 17.37 -22.55
N SER A 20 -0.56 17.70 -21.32
CA SER A 20 -0.25 16.99 -20.11
C SER A 20 -0.82 15.59 -20.29
N CYS A 21 -0.05 14.71 -20.95
CA CYS A 21 -0.10 13.30 -20.69
C CYS A 21 0.29 13.15 -19.22
N ARG A 22 -0.65 13.40 -18.30
CA ARG A 22 -0.55 12.88 -16.96
C ARG A 22 -0.48 11.38 -17.18
N PRO A 23 0.66 10.71 -16.94
CA PRO A 23 0.64 9.26 -16.91
C PRO A 23 -0.43 8.92 -15.89
N GLN A 24 -1.48 8.23 -16.33
CA GLN A 24 -2.42 7.60 -15.44
C GLN A 24 -1.56 6.56 -14.72
N LEU A 25 -0.98 6.94 -13.58
CA LEU A 25 -0.28 6.04 -12.68
C LEU A 25 -1.34 5.07 -12.18
N GLN A 26 -1.56 4.03 -12.97
CA GLN A 26 -2.01 2.76 -12.43
C GLN A 26 -0.81 2.25 -11.66
N PRO A 27 -0.92 2.11 -10.33
CA PRO A 27 0.16 1.49 -9.59
C PRO A 27 0.24 0.06 -10.13
N ASP A 28 1.39 -0.28 -10.72
CA ASP A 28 1.70 -1.64 -11.19
C ASP A 28 1.83 -2.50 -9.93
N THR A 29 0.69 -3.00 -9.46
CA THR A 29 0.59 -3.75 -8.22
C THR A 29 0.29 -5.19 -8.54
N ARG A 30 0.88 -6.09 -7.76
CA ARG A 30 0.62 -7.54 -7.86
C ARG A 30 -0.86 -7.90 -7.71
N SER A 31 -1.65 -7.02 -7.09
CA SER A 31 -3.10 -7.18 -6.94
C SER A 31 -3.90 -7.26 -8.23
N GLY A 32 -3.36 -6.77 -9.36
CA GLY A 32 -4.14 -6.63 -10.59
C GLY A 32 -5.36 -5.71 -10.41
N LEU A 33 -5.31 -4.80 -9.42
CA LEU A 33 -6.38 -3.87 -9.12
C LEU A 33 -6.58 -2.89 -10.29
N ILE A 34 -7.82 -2.80 -10.74
CA ILE A 34 -8.23 -1.83 -11.76
C ILE A 34 -8.98 -0.70 -11.05
N ILE A 35 -8.40 0.49 -11.05
CA ILE A 35 -9.02 1.69 -10.51
C ILE A 35 -9.98 2.25 -11.57
N PRO A 36 -11.29 2.43 -11.25
CA PRO A 36 -12.25 2.98 -12.20
C PRO A 36 -11.81 4.33 -12.77
N GLU A 37 -11.96 4.52 -14.09
CA GLU A 37 -11.53 5.74 -14.80
C GLU A 37 -12.20 7.02 -14.27
N ARG A 38 -13.42 6.90 -13.74
CA ARG A 38 -14.16 8.01 -13.10
C ARG A 38 -13.45 8.57 -11.86
N ILE A 39 -12.49 7.85 -11.26
CA ILE A 39 -11.70 8.32 -10.13
C ILE A 39 -10.48 9.06 -10.68
N ILE A 40 -10.59 10.38 -10.73
CA ILE A 40 -9.61 11.25 -11.40
C ILE A 40 -8.56 11.79 -10.43
N SER A 41 -8.95 12.15 -9.21
CA SER A 41 -8.03 12.74 -8.22
C SER A 41 -6.96 11.74 -7.80
N PRO A 42 -5.65 12.10 -7.83
CA PRO A 42 -4.58 11.21 -7.40
C PRO A 42 -4.79 10.64 -5.99
N GLN A 43 -5.21 11.47 -5.04
CA GLN A 43 -5.49 10.99 -3.68
C GLN A 43 -6.68 10.02 -3.65
N ALA A 44 -7.75 10.30 -4.40
CA ALA A 44 -8.89 9.40 -4.45
C ALA A 44 -8.53 8.05 -5.11
N ARG A 45 -7.60 8.06 -6.06
CA ARG A 45 -7.06 6.82 -6.67
C ARG A 45 -6.24 6.03 -5.66
N LEU A 46 -5.40 6.71 -4.87
CA LEU A 46 -4.63 6.07 -3.80
C LEU A 46 -5.55 5.50 -2.69
N ASP A 47 -6.52 6.28 -2.23
CA ASP A 47 -7.52 5.83 -1.25
C ASP A 47 -8.26 4.59 -1.76
N TYR A 48 -8.65 4.58 -3.04
CA TYR A 48 -9.26 3.41 -3.69
C TYR A 48 -8.29 2.22 -3.73
N ALA A 49 -7.02 2.47 -4.07
CA ALA A 49 -6.01 1.43 -4.10
C ALA A 49 -5.83 0.76 -2.75
N ILE A 50 -5.71 1.54 -1.67
CA ILE A 50 -5.56 1.05 -0.30
C ILE A 50 -6.77 0.23 0.13
N ALA A 51 -7.98 0.70 -0.20
CA ALA A 51 -9.22 0.04 0.20
C ALA A 51 -9.48 -1.29 -0.52
N HIS A 52 -9.05 -1.42 -1.78
CA HIS A 52 -9.41 -2.54 -2.65
C HIS A 52 -8.22 -3.44 -3.04
N TYR A 53 -7.02 -3.18 -2.53
CA TYR A 53 -5.81 -3.94 -2.87
C TYR A 53 -5.97 -5.46 -2.68
N TRP A 54 -6.65 -5.86 -1.60
CA TRP A 54 -6.80 -7.26 -1.22
C TRP A 54 -8.04 -7.94 -1.81
N ASP A 55 -8.94 -7.22 -2.50
CA ASP A 55 -10.22 -7.77 -3.00
C ASP A 55 -10.05 -8.95 -3.97
N LYS A 56 -8.94 -8.96 -4.70
CA LYS A 56 -8.58 -10.02 -5.66
C LYS A 56 -7.41 -10.87 -5.18
N SER A 57 -7.12 -10.85 -3.88
CA SER A 57 -6.04 -11.67 -3.34
C SER A 57 -6.27 -13.14 -3.66
N PRO A 58 -5.24 -13.88 -4.06
CA PRO A 58 -5.36 -15.31 -4.20
C PRO A 58 -5.72 -15.96 -2.87
N GLN A 59 -6.17 -17.22 -2.94
CA GLN A 59 -6.16 -18.06 -1.74
C GLN A 59 -4.71 -18.30 -1.30
N TRP A 60 -4.38 -17.83 -0.11
CA TRP A 60 -3.05 -17.99 0.47
C TRP A 60 -2.89 -19.36 1.10
N THR A 61 -1.72 -19.95 0.87
CA THR A 61 -1.28 -21.22 1.44
C THR A 61 0.20 -21.10 1.85
N PRO A 62 0.71 -21.98 2.73
CA PRO A 62 2.13 -22.00 3.10
C PRO A 62 3.10 -22.04 1.91
N GLU A 63 2.73 -22.71 0.81
CA GLU A 63 3.54 -22.80 -0.41
C GLU A 63 3.66 -21.45 -1.13
N ARG A 64 2.76 -20.51 -0.85
CA ARG A 64 2.73 -19.15 -1.42
C ARG A 64 3.23 -18.08 -0.46
N ALA A 65 3.83 -18.47 0.67
CA ALA A 65 4.35 -17.55 1.69
C ALA A 65 5.24 -16.44 1.11
N ALA A 66 6.17 -16.80 0.22
CA ALA A 66 7.07 -15.83 -0.42
C ALA A 66 6.32 -14.80 -1.29
N GLU A 67 5.25 -15.23 -1.98
CA GLU A 67 4.42 -14.31 -2.76
C GLU A 67 3.63 -13.37 -1.86
N LEU A 68 3.09 -13.89 -0.75
CA LEU A 68 2.38 -13.08 0.25
C LEU A 68 3.27 -11.98 0.82
N GLU A 69 4.54 -12.27 1.12
CA GLU A 69 5.50 -11.26 1.60
C GLU A 69 5.69 -10.11 0.60
N LEU A 70 5.68 -10.41 -0.70
CA LEU A 70 5.77 -9.39 -1.75
C LEU A 70 4.50 -8.53 -1.82
N TRP A 71 3.32 -9.13 -1.66
CA TRP A 71 2.06 -8.39 -1.57
C TRP A 71 2.02 -7.48 -0.35
N ILE A 72 2.53 -7.95 0.79
CA ILE A 72 2.65 -7.15 2.01
C ILE A 72 3.60 -5.97 1.79
N ALA A 73 4.73 -6.17 1.12
CA ALA A 73 5.67 -5.09 0.80
C ALA A 73 5.04 -4.02 -0.11
N ASP A 74 4.35 -4.44 -1.17
CA ASP A 74 3.61 -3.52 -2.05
C ASP A 74 2.54 -2.74 -1.29
N TYR A 75 1.75 -3.43 -0.46
CA TYR A 75 0.69 -2.81 0.30
C TYR A 75 1.24 -1.83 1.34
N SER A 76 2.35 -2.19 2.01
CA SER A 76 3.08 -1.30 2.91
C SER A 76 3.50 -0.01 2.21
N GLY A 77 3.93 -0.12 0.94
CA GLY A 77 4.26 1.05 0.11
C GLY A 77 3.07 1.96 -0.20
N LEU A 78 1.86 1.40 -0.32
CA LEU A 78 0.64 2.19 -0.55
C LEU A 78 0.18 2.94 0.70
N ILE A 79 0.31 2.32 1.88
CA ILE A 79 -0.16 2.89 3.15
C ILE A 79 0.88 3.82 3.81
N ALA A 80 2.16 3.71 3.43
CA ALA A 80 3.22 4.54 3.98
C ALA A 80 2.91 6.04 3.83
N GLY A 81 3.05 6.78 4.94
CA GLY A 81 2.81 8.22 5.00
C GLY A 81 1.34 8.65 4.86
N GLN A 82 0.39 7.71 4.84
CA GLN A 82 -1.04 8.02 4.80
C GLN A 82 -1.59 8.29 6.20
N ALA A 83 -2.66 9.09 6.27
CA ALA A 83 -3.31 9.38 7.54
C ALA A 83 -3.89 8.10 8.18
N PRO A 84 -3.74 7.89 9.51
CA PRO A 84 -4.24 6.69 10.19
C PRO A 84 -5.72 6.39 9.94
N SER A 85 -6.56 7.43 9.80
CA SER A 85 -7.99 7.29 9.49
C SER A 85 -8.28 6.62 8.14
N LYS A 86 -7.33 6.67 7.19
CA LYS A 86 -7.44 6.06 5.86
C LYS A 86 -6.91 4.63 5.85
N VAL A 87 -5.90 4.34 6.68
CA VAL A 87 -5.20 3.07 6.68
C VAL A 87 -5.84 2.06 7.63
N ARG A 88 -6.36 2.50 8.78
CA ARG A 88 -6.76 1.60 9.87
C ARG A 88 -7.69 0.48 9.42
N GLN A 89 -8.83 0.81 8.83
CA GLN A 89 -9.80 -0.22 8.48
C GLN A 89 -9.31 -1.13 7.34
N PRO A 90 -8.77 -0.59 6.22
CA PRO A 90 -8.19 -1.44 5.17
C PRO A 90 -7.06 -2.36 5.64
N LEU A 91 -6.15 -1.85 6.48
CA LEU A 91 -5.04 -2.62 7.02
C LEU A 91 -5.53 -3.80 7.86
N ILE A 92 -6.47 -3.57 8.77
CA ILE A 92 -7.02 -4.66 9.59
C ILE A 92 -7.83 -5.65 8.75
N SER A 93 -8.68 -5.17 7.84
CA SER A 93 -9.52 -6.03 7.01
C SER A 93 -8.69 -6.89 6.05
N SER A 94 -7.49 -6.44 5.65
CA SER A 94 -6.57 -7.24 4.84
C SER A 94 -6.18 -8.57 5.50
N LEU A 95 -6.13 -8.60 6.84
CA LEU A 95 -5.75 -9.79 7.60
C LEU A 95 -6.85 -10.85 7.56
N ASP A 96 -8.09 -10.49 7.19
CA ASP A 96 -9.18 -11.45 7.03
C ASP A 96 -8.93 -12.42 5.87
N TYR A 97 -8.24 -11.95 4.82
CA TYR A 97 -7.86 -12.76 3.65
C TYR A 97 -6.73 -13.77 3.95
N ILE A 98 -6.00 -13.58 5.05
CA ILE A 98 -4.83 -14.39 5.39
C ILE A 98 -5.23 -15.54 6.34
N PRO A 99 -4.89 -16.81 6.05
CA PRO A 99 -5.16 -17.92 6.96
C PRO A 99 -4.33 -17.79 8.24
N SER A 100 -4.85 -18.31 9.36
CA SER A 100 -4.24 -18.19 10.70
C SER A 100 -2.77 -18.63 10.73
N GLU A 101 -2.43 -19.71 10.04
CA GLU A 101 -1.06 -20.25 9.94
C GLU A 101 -0.05 -19.27 9.32
N LEU A 102 -0.51 -18.31 8.52
CA LEU A 102 0.35 -17.30 7.87
C LEU A 102 0.35 -15.95 8.58
N ILE A 103 -0.46 -15.77 9.63
CA ILE A 103 -0.49 -14.51 10.38
C ILE A 103 0.88 -14.19 11.02
N PRO A 104 1.61 -15.14 11.65
CA PRO A 104 2.93 -14.83 12.21
C PRO A 104 3.93 -14.32 11.16
N LEU A 105 3.97 -14.97 9.99
CA LEU A 105 4.78 -14.51 8.84
C LEU A 105 4.35 -13.12 8.39
N THR A 106 3.04 -12.90 8.29
CA THR A 106 2.47 -11.62 7.85
C THR A 106 2.87 -10.48 8.78
N LEU A 107 2.74 -10.67 10.10
CA LEU A 107 3.14 -9.67 11.10
C LEU A 107 4.65 -9.42 11.09
N ALA A 108 5.47 -10.47 10.92
CA ALA A 108 6.92 -10.32 10.80
C ALA A 108 7.31 -9.54 9.52
N SER A 109 6.58 -9.74 8.43
CA SER A 109 6.78 -8.97 7.19
C SER A 109 6.44 -7.50 7.40
N TYR A 110 5.26 -7.20 7.95
CA TYR A 110 4.90 -5.82 8.29
C TYR A 110 5.89 -5.18 9.28
N ARG A 111 6.42 -5.91 10.27
CA ARG A 111 7.45 -5.40 11.17
C ARG A 111 8.70 -4.93 10.41
N ARG A 112 9.19 -5.75 9.48
CA ARG A 112 10.35 -5.38 8.63
C ARG A 112 10.07 -4.17 7.76
N GLN A 113 8.86 -4.08 7.19
CA GLN A 113 8.51 -2.97 6.30
C GLN A 113 8.25 -1.67 7.08
N LEU A 114 7.57 -1.72 8.22
CA LEU A 114 7.01 -0.54 8.89
C LEU A 114 7.78 -0.12 10.14
N LEU A 115 8.58 -1.00 10.75
CA LEU A 115 9.27 -0.69 12.00
C LEU A 115 10.79 -0.75 11.89
N ASP A 116 11.34 -1.56 10.98
CA ASP A 116 12.79 -1.62 10.82
C ASP A 116 13.35 -0.23 10.46
N SER A 117 14.38 0.18 11.22
CA SER A 117 15.09 1.44 11.04
C SER A 117 15.70 1.62 9.64
N ALA A 118 16.01 0.50 8.95
CA ALA A 118 16.53 0.52 7.59
C ALA A 118 15.44 0.68 6.52
N SER A 119 14.17 0.54 6.88
CA SER A 119 13.06 0.65 5.93
C SER A 119 12.72 2.11 5.62
N LEU A 120 12.53 2.40 4.34
CA LEU A 120 12.02 3.70 3.86
C LEU A 120 10.51 3.87 4.10
N LEU A 121 9.82 2.81 4.52
CA LEU A 121 8.38 2.79 4.75
C LEU A 121 8.02 2.86 6.25
N HIS A 122 8.95 3.33 7.08
CA HIS A 122 8.79 3.38 8.53
C HIS A 122 7.51 4.12 8.93
N ASP A 123 6.60 3.40 9.59
CA ASP A 123 5.31 3.86 10.08
C ASP A 123 4.89 3.02 11.30
N GLU A 124 5.42 3.43 12.46
CA GLU A 124 5.13 2.82 13.76
C GLU A 124 3.62 2.81 14.08
N HIS A 125 2.87 3.83 13.65
CA HIS A 125 1.45 3.93 13.94
C HIS A 125 0.66 2.84 13.22
N SER A 126 0.94 2.64 11.93
CA SER A 126 0.34 1.55 11.16
C SER A 126 0.72 0.18 11.73
N TYR A 127 1.97 0.02 12.18
CA TYR A 127 2.39 -1.24 12.82
C TYR A 127 1.70 -1.48 14.17
N ALA A 128 1.53 -0.45 15.00
CA ALA A 128 0.82 -0.53 16.27
C ALA A 128 -0.65 -0.99 16.09
N LEU A 129 -1.31 -0.59 15.00
CA LEU A 129 -2.66 -1.07 14.67
C LEU A 129 -2.70 -2.58 14.44
N LEU A 130 -1.70 -3.15 13.76
CA LEU A 130 -1.58 -4.59 13.53
C LEU A 130 -1.40 -5.35 14.85
N LEU A 131 -0.56 -4.84 15.76
CA LEU A 131 -0.36 -5.44 17.08
C LEU A 131 -1.63 -5.36 17.95
N LEU A 132 -2.35 -4.25 17.88
CA LEU A 132 -3.60 -4.07 18.62
C LEU A 132 -4.67 -5.07 18.14
N TRP A 133 -4.74 -5.32 16.83
CA TRP A 133 -5.57 -6.39 16.28
C TRP A 133 -5.08 -7.77 16.72
N ALA A 134 -3.77 -8.03 16.62
CA ALA A 134 -3.18 -9.33 16.92
C ALA A 134 -3.47 -9.77 18.36
N ARG A 135 -3.37 -8.85 19.33
CA ARG A 135 -3.71 -9.08 20.74
C ARG A 135 -5.12 -9.64 20.96
N HIS A 136 -6.04 -9.34 20.07
CA HIS A 136 -7.46 -9.71 20.19
C HIS A 136 -7.93 -10.69 19.11
N SER A 137 -7.03 -11.14 18.24
CA SER A 137 -7.41 -11.91 17.06
C SER A 137 -7.65 -13.38 17.41
N PRO A 138 -8.80 -13.97 17.03
CA PRO A 138 -9.03 -15.40 17.19
C PRO A 138 -8.17 -16.25 16.24
N LYS A 139 -7.46 -15.63 15.29
CA LYS A 139 -6.51 -16.32 14.40
C LYS A 139 -5.17 -16.64 15.08
N LEU A 140 -4.93 -16.09 16.28
CA LEU A 140 -3.70 -16.26 17.03
C LEU A 140 -4.00 -16.99 18.36
N ASP A 141 -3.06 -17.82 18.79
CA ASP A 141 -3.11 -18.43 20.11
C ASP A 141 -2.77 -17.42 21.22
N SER A 142 -2.98 -17.80 22.48
CA SER A 142 -2.74 -16.91 23.62
C SER A 142 -1.29 -16.47 23.77
N ALA A 143 -0.31 -17.30 23.38
CA ALA A 143 1.11 -16.92 23.47
C ALA A 143 1.46 -15.88 22.41
N GLN A 144 0.92 -16.02 21.21
CA GLN A 144 1.05 -15.04 20.13
C GLN A 144 0.35 -13.72 20.44
N GLN A 145 -0.84 -13.77 21.05
CA GLN A 145 -1.57 -12.59 21.51
C GLN A 145 -0.81 -11.82 22.60
N GLU A 146 -0.23 -12.52 23.57
CA GLU A 146 0.61 -11.89 24.60
C GLU A 146 1.90 -11.32 24.00
N GLY A 147 2.53 -12.05 23.06
CA GLY A 147 3.69 -11.56 22.32
C GLY A 147 3.41 -10.23 21.60
N ALA A 148 2.25 -10.12 20.94
CA ALA A 148 1.84 -8.87 20.30
C ALA A 148 1.59 -7.73 21.31
N LEU A 149 1.08 -8.04 22.51
CA LEU A 149 0.90 -7.06 23.59
C LEU A 149 2.24 -6.56 24.11
N GLU A 150 3.20 -7.46 24.35
CA GLU A 150 4.53 -7.06 24.81
C GLU A 150 5.24 -6.22 23.76
N GLU A 151 5.16 -6.61 22.49
CA GLU A 151 5.73 -5.83 21.40
C GLU A 151 5.10 -4.44 21.30
N LEU A 152 3.79 -4.32 21.48
CA LEU A 152 3.08 -3.04 21.48
C LEU A 152 3.50 -2.13 22.65
N ARG A 153 3.90 -2.70 23.78
CA ARG A 153 4.43 -1.93 24.93
C ARG A 153 5.85 -1.41 24.70
N LEU A 154 6.57 -1.97 23.73
CA LEU A 154 7.96 -1.62 23.40
C LEU A 154 8.08 -0.64 22.24
N LEU A 155 6.98 -0.36 21.53
CA LEU A 155 6.87 0.77 20.60
C LEU A 155 6.82 2.07 21.40
#